data_AF-A0A948BFX7-F1
#
_entry.id   AF-A0A948BFX7-F1
#
_cell.length_a   1.000
_cell.length_b   1.000
_cell.length_c   1.000
_cell.angle_alpha   90.00
_cell.angle_beta   90.00
_cell.angle_gamma   90.00
#
_symmetry.space_group_name_H-M   'P 1'
#
loop_
_entity.id
_entity.type
_entity.pdbx_description
1 polymer ?
#
loop_
_entity_poly.entity_id
_entity_poly.type
_entity_poly.pdbx_seq_one_letter_code
_entity_poly.pdbx_strand_id
1 'polypeptide(L)'
;LEGVKGAIPTWDTGNWDLSPGNTYTLGTATKEYEICFKCHSASNANLASTWSPAAGATAWTDVGLEFNPNNLSYHPIVQASPNALLTTQLAGGWAPGDTMYCSDCHASDSTRAGPHGSAVKWMLAGTNKAWPYYTANSNGTATADNTRGNSTYKVLGNEASFQGTNNGLFCLNCHPNPNTTGNFHSAANHRGGLGWYVACVDCHIRVPHGGKLERLICADGGGLPARYYPNGAGGDKIARGTPGGSLTKFRYQVTTYTTADCTSGCTAAIHNSGLGTSW
;
A
#
# COMPACT_ATOMS: atom_id res chain seq x y z
N LEU A 1 -19.02 -0.41 -20.29
CA LEU A 1 -18.65 1.00 -20.03
C LEU A 1 -19.14 1.96 -21.12
N GLU A 2 -19.96 1.50 -22.08
CA GLU A 2 -20.33 2.31 -23.24
C GLU A 2 -21.04 3.62 -22.84
N GLY A 3 -20.57 4.74 -23.38
CA GLY A 3 -21.12 6.08 -23.12
C GLY A 3 -20.75 6.71 -21.77
N VAL A 4 -20.08 6.00 -20.86
CA VAL A 4 -19.70 6.56 -19.56
C VAL A 4 -18.50 7.50 -19.70
N LYS A 5 -18.60 8.71 -19.14
CA LYS A 5 -17.46 9.64 -19.12
C LYS A 5 -16.46 9.27 -18.03
N GLY A 6 -15.17 9.30 -18.35
CA GLY A 6 -14.02 9.13 -17.46
C GLY A 6 -13.02 10.30 -17.55
N ALA A 7 -12.08 10.34 -16.62
CA ALA A 7 -10.92 11.22 -16.61
C ALA A 7 -9.73 10.40 -17.12
N ILE A 8 -9.27 10.73 -18.31
CA ILE A 8 -8.19 10.03 -19.00
C ILE A 8 -6.88 10.72 -18.60
N PRO A 9 -6.01 10.06 -17.83
CA PRO A 9 -4.76 10.65 -17.37
C PRO A 9 -3.73 10.70 -18.50
N THR A 10 -3.02 11.81 -18.60
CA THR A 10 -1.69 11.89 -19.21
C THR A 10 -0.70 11.95 -18.06
N TRP A 11 0.11 10.90 -17.96
CA TRP A 11 1.06 10.72 -16.86
C TRP A 11 2.27 11.63 -17.01
N ASP A 12 2.69 12.27 -15.93
CA ASP A 12 4.03 12.85 -15.89
C ASP A 12 5.10 11.75 -16.01
N THR A 13 6.32 12.14 -16.39
CA THR A 13 7.45 11.20 -16.52
C THR A 13 8.16 10.94 -15.19
N GLY A 14 7.65 11.50 -14.08
CA GLY A 14 8.29 11.44 -12.77
C GLY A 14 7.93 10.16 -12.02
N ASN A 15 8.88 9.67 -11.21
CA ASN A 15 8.57 8.67 -10.19
C ASN A 15 8.07 9.39 -8.93
N TRP A 16 6.79 9.25 -8.63
CA TRP A 16 6.15 9.81 -7.44
C TRP A 16 6.43 11.30 -7.21
N ASP A 17 6.12 12.15 -8.20
CA ASP A 17 6.18 13.60 -8.04
C ASP A 17 4.92 14.11 -7.30
N LEU A 18 5.10 14.78 -6.16
CA LEU A 18 3.98 15.33 -5.38
C LEU A 18 3.39 16.59 -6.02
N SER A 19 4.04 17.17 -7.04
CA SER A 19 3.42 18.13 -7.93
C SER A 19 2.33 17.42 -8.75
N PRO A 20 1.14 17.99 -8.95
CA PRO A 20 0.14 17.44 -9.86
C PRO A 20 0.63 17.55 -11.31
N GLY A 21 1.57 16.69 -11.71
CA GLY A 21 2.12 16.59 -13.05
C GLY A 21 1.19 15.85 -14.01
N ASN A 22 0.30 15.03 -13.45
CA ASN A 22 -0.75 14.37 -14.23
C ASN A 22 -1.79 15.39 -14.70
N THR A 23 -2.03 15.40 -16.00
CA THR A 23 -3.14 16.15 -16.59
C THR A 23 -4.25 15.19 -16.96
N TYR A 24 -5.50 15.64 -16.92
CA TYR A 24 -6.65 14.80 -17.17
C TYR A 24 -7.52 15.40 -18.26
N THR A 25 -7.87 14.59 -19.26
CA THR A 25 -8.88 14.96 -20.26
C THR A 25 -10.16 14.19 -19.99
N LEU A 26 -11.30 14.88 -19.97
CA LEU A 26 -12.59 14.21 -19.83
C LEU A 26 -13.03 13.61 -21.17
N GLY A 27 -13.22 12.29 -21.20
CA GLY A 27 -13.54 11.54 -22.41
C GLY A 27 -14.46 10.37 -22.13
N THR A 28 -14.78 9.59 -23.16
CA THR A 28 -15.48 8.31 -22.98
C THR A 28 -14.52 7.31 -22.35
N ALA A 29 -14.89 6.74 -21.21
CA ALA A 29 -14.07 5.78 -20.49
C ALA A 29 -13.97 4.46 -21.25
N THR A 30 -12.75 3.98 -21.42
CA THR A 30 -12.42 2.65 -21.95
C THR A 30 -11.93 1.71 -20.85
N LYS A 31 -11.53 2.25 -19.70
CA LYS A 31 -11.07 1.51 -18.52
C LYS A 31 -11.84 1.96 -17.28
N GLU A 32 -11.96 1.07 -16.29
CA GLU A 32 -12.69 1.39 -15.05
C GLU A 32 -12.02 2.52 -14.26
N TYR A 33 -10.69 2.49 -14.15
CA TYR A 33 -9.95 3.50 -13.38
C TYR A 33 -10.21 4.93 -13.87
N GLU A 34 -10.50 5.13 -15.15
CA GLU A 34 -10.82 6.45 -15.72
C GLU A 34 -12.12 7.00 -15.12
N ILE A 35 -13.09 6.14 -14.84
CA ILE A 35 -14.33 6.52 -14.16
C ILE A 35 -14.04 6.91 -12.71
N CYS A 36 -13.24 6.09 -12.02
CA CYS A 36 -12.86 6.35 -10.63
C CYS A 36 -12.07 7.67 -10.51
N PHE A 37 -11.15 7.93 -11.42
CA PHE A 37 -10.31 9.12 -11.40
C PHE A 37 -11.10 10.41 -11.55
N LYS A 38 -12.27 10.42 -12.21
CA LYS A 38 -13.13 11.63 -12.23
C LYS A 38 -13.44 12.19 -10.85
N CYS A 39 -13.50 11.34 -9.84
CA CYS A 39 -13.81 11.72 -8.48
C CYS A 39 -12.58 11.64 -7.57
N HIS A 40 -11.72 10.64 -7.78
CA HIS A 40 -10.63 10.28 -6.88
C HIS A 40 -9.25 10.79 -7.30
N SER A 41 -9.17 11.65 -8.33
CA SER A 41 -7.92 12.28 -8.78
C SER A 41 -8.00 13.80 -8.79
N ALA A 42 -6.88 14.45 -9.12
CA ALA A 42 -6.86 15.90 -9.34
C ALA A 42 -7.77 16.38 -10.49
N SER A 43 -8.32 15.48 -11.33
CA SER A 43 -9.38 15.86 -12.28
C SER A 43 -10.64 16.41 -11.61
N ASN A 44 -10.88 16.06 -10.33
CA ASN A 44 -11.94 16.65 -9.54
C ASN A 44 -11.46 17.92 -8.83
N ALA A 45 -11.66 19.07 -9.48
CA ALA A 45 -11.28 20.36 -8.92
C ALA A 45 -11.98 20.68 -7.58
N ASN A 46 -13.15 20.10 -7.30
CA ASN A 46 -13.87 20.32 -6.04
C ASN A 46 -13.19 19.67 -4.82
N LEU A 47 -12.30 18.70 -5.06
CA LEU A 47 -11.51 18.04 -4.02
C LEU A 47 -10.04 18.47 -4.06
N ALA A 48 -9.68 19.40 -4.96
CA ALA A 48 -8.31 19.84 -5.17
C ALA A 48 -7.60 20.28 -3.88
N SER A 49 -8.31 21.04 -3.05
CA SER A 49 -7.82 21.55 -1.75
C SER A 49 -7.74 20.48 -0.66
N THR A 50 -8.33 19.31 -0.87
CA THR A 50 -8.29 18.17 0.07
C THR A 50 -7.21 17.15 -0.27
N TRP A 51 -6.60 17.24 -1.46
CA TRP A 51 -5.41 16.48 -1.82
C TRP A 51 -4.21 17.03 -1.08
N SER A 52 -3.96 16.50 0.11
CA SER A 52 -2.80 16.88 0.89
C SER A 52 -2.09 15.63 1.36
N PRO A 53 -0.98 15.26 0.68
CA PRO A 53 -0.11 14.19 1.14
C PRO A 53 0.37 14.39 2.58
N ALA A 54 0.35 15.65 3.07
CA ALA A 54 0.79 16.05 4.40
C ALA A 54 -0.34 16.09 5.46
N ALA A 55 -1.62 16.10 5.10
CA ALA A 55 -2.73 16.33 6.04
C ALA A 55 -3.21 15.07 6.81
N GLY A 56 -2.41 14.00 6.79
CA GLY A 56 -2.59 12.88 7.70
C GLY A 56 -3.60 11.80 7.25
N ALA A 57 -4.07 10.98 8.20
CA ALA A 57 -4.70 9.68 7.91
C ALA A 57 -6.09 9.79 7.27
N THR A 58 -6.70 10.96 7.41
CA THR A 58 -8.01 11.31 6.87
C THR A 58 -7.92 12.05 5.55
N ALA A 59 -6.71 12.47 5.15
CA ALA A 59 -6.48 13.15 3.90
C ALA A 59 -6.37 12.17 2.73
N TRP A 60 -6.83 12.64 1.57
CA TRP A 60 -6.70 11.91 0.32
C TRP A 60 -5.44 12.38 -0.40
N THR A 61 -4.82 11.51 -1.20
CA THR A 61 -3.93 11.95 -2.28
C THR A 61 -4.61 11.69 -3.61
N ASP A 62 -4.16 12.39 -4.64
CA ASP A 62 -4.60 12.13 -6.01
C ASP A 62 -4.33 10.66 -6.34
N VAL A 63 -5.39 9.85 -6.44
CA VAL A 63 -5.25 8.41 -6.69
C VAL A 63 -4.65 8.13 -8.07
N GLY A 64 -4.82 9.05 -9.03
CA GLY A 64 -4.10 8.96 -10.30
C GLY A 64 -2.59 9.00 -10.08
N LEU A 65 -2.09 9.96 -9.30
CA LEU A 65 -0.67 10.00 -8.93
C LEU A 65 -0.20 8.68 -8.29
N GLU A 66 -1.03 8.09 -7.44
CA GLU A 66 -0.68 6.84 -6.75
C GLU A 66 -0.51 5.64 -7.70
N PHE A 67 -1.23 5.64 -8.82
CA PHE A 67 -1.16 4.60 -9.84
C PHE A 67 -0.42 5.05 -11.10
N ASN A 68 0.36 6.13 -11.04
CA ASN A 68 1.19 6.56 -12.16
C ASN A 68 2.10 5.37 -12.59
N PRO A 69 2.04 4.94 -13.85
CA PRO A 69 2.85 3.84 -14.39
C PRO A 69 4.37 4.00 -14.22
N ASN A 70 4.84 5.23 -14.01
CA ASN A 70 6.26 5.56 -13.77
C ASN A 70 6.69 5.39 -12.31
N ASN A 71 5.75 5.09 -11.40
CA ASN A 71 6.07 4.72 -10.03
C ASN A 71 6.80 3.37 -9.99
N LEU A 72 7.81 3.22 -9.11
CA LEU A 72 8.59 1.98 -9.04
C LEU A 72 7.79 0.76 -8.55
N SER A 73 6.73 0.98 -7.78
CA SER A 73 5.73 -0.07 -7.54
C SER A 73 4.32 0.46 -7.55
N TYR A 74 3.41 -0.43 -7.94
CA TYR A 74 1.97 -0.22 -7.90
C TYR A 74 1.26 -1.56 -8.07
N HIS A 75 0.03 -1.62 -7.58
CA HIS A 75 -0.91 -2.63 -8.03
C HIS A 75 -1.39 -2.29 -9.47
N PRO A 76 -1.42 -3.27 -10.39
CA PRO A 76 -1.51 -3.04 -11.83
C PRO A 76 -2.92 -2.67 -12.34
N ILE A 77 -3.51 -1.56 -11.87
CA ILE A 77 -4.83 -1.09 -12.38
C ILE A 77 -4.74 -0.36 -13.72
N VAL A 78 -3.65 0.39 -13.96
CA VAL A 78 -3.48 1.20 -15.18
C VAL A 78 -2.82 0.35 -16.27
N GLN A 79 -1.79 -0.40 -15.88
CA GLN A 79 -1.06 -1.32 -16.72
C GLN A 79 -0.40 -2.41 -15.87
N ALA A 80 0.08 -3.46 -16.53
CA ALA A 80 0.92 -4.47 -15.91
C ALA A 80 2.15 -3.83 -15.25
N SER A 81 2.52 -4.30 -14.06
CA SER A 81 3.72 -3.80 -13.38
C SER A 81 4.98 -4.20 -14.16
N PRO A 82 5.90 -3.27 -14.48
CA PRO A 82 7.15 -3.58 -15.17
C PRO A 82 8.06 -4.48 -14.31
N ASN A 83 7.93 -4.38 -12.99
CA ASN A 83 8.63 -5.19 -12.00
C ASN A 83 7.74 -6.34 -11.53
N ALA A 84 7.27 -7.15 -12.48
CA ALA A 84 6.31 -8.21 -12.23
C ALA A 84 6.81 -9.19 -11.15
N LEU A 85 5.89 -9.58 -10.28
CA LEU A 85 6.15 -10.59 -9.26
C LEU A 85 6.33 -11.97 -9.90
N LEU A 86 7.02 -12.88 -9.22
CA LEU A 86 7.05 -14.28 -9.59
C LEU A 86 5.68 -14.91 -9.37
N THR A 87 5.35 -15.95 -10.14
CA THR A 87 4.08 -16.70 -9.97
C THR A 87 3.89 -17.20 -8.54
N THR A 88 4.97 -17.60 -7.86
CA THR A 88 4.93 -18.05 -6.46
C THR A 88 4.63 -16.95 -5.44
N GLN A 89 4.58 -15.69 -5.86
CA GLN A 89 4.27 -14.51 -5.05
C GLN A 89 2.85 -13.99 -5.32
N LEU A 90 2.09 -14.68 -6.17
CA LEU A 90 0.70 -14.39 -6.49
C LEU A 90 -0.19 -15.58 -6.09
N ALA A 91 -1.43 -15.28 -5.73
CA ALA A 91 -2.46 -16.22 -5.32
C ALA A 91 -3.81 -15.76 -5.88
N GLY A 92 -4.90 -16.45 -5.52
CA GLY A 92 -6.25 -16.01 -5.92
C GLY A 92 -6.53 -16.08 -7.43
N GLY A 93 -5.73 -16.84 -8.18
CA GLY A 93 -5.84 -16.96 -9.64
C GLY A 93 -5.08 -15.90 -10.43
N TRP A 94 -4.39 -14.96 -9.75
CA TRP A 94 -3.57 -13.95 -10.40
C TRP A 94 -2.24 -14.50 -10.93
N ALA A 95 -1.81 -13.98 -12.07
CA ALA A 95 -0.56 -14.30 -12.74
C ALA A 95 0.28 -13.04 -13.01
N PRO A 96 1.62 -13.19 -13.16
CA PRO A 96 2.48 -12.07 -13.51
C PRO A 96 2.07 -11.45 -14.84
N GLY A 97 1.93 -10.12 -14.86
CA GLY A 97 1.51 -9.38 -16.06
C GLY A 97 0.00 -9.11 -16.12
N ASP A 98 -0.80 -9.69 -15.23
CA ASP A 98 -2.22 -9.36 -15.15
C ASP A 98 -2.43 -7.90 -14.77
N THR A 99 -3.48 -7.31 -15.33
CA THR A 99 -4.05 -6.04 -14.86
C THR A 99 -5.27 -6.29 -14.02
N MET A 100 -5.54 -5.39 -13.08
CA MET A 100 -6.71 -5.45 -12.20
C MET A 100 -7.63 -4.26 -12.42
N TYR A 101 -8.84 -4.40 -11.91
CA TYR A 101 -9.85 -3.37 -11.83
C TYR A 101 -9.84 -2.75 -10.42
N CYS A 102 -10.24 -1.49 -10.30
CA CYS A 102 -10.48 -0.89 -8.99
C CYS A 102 -11.51 -1.71 -8.20
N SER A 103 -12.48 -2.31 -8.89
CA SER A 103 -13.52 -3.16 -8.28
C SER A 103 -13.04 -4.52 -7.76
N ASP A 104 -11.87 -5.00 -8.17
CA ASP A 104 -11.27 -6.21 -7.59
C ASP A 104 -10.86 -5.97 -6.12
N CYS A 105 -10.55 -4.72 -5.79
CA CYS A 105 -10.13 -4.29 -4.46
C CYS A 105 -11.22 -3.50 -3.72
N HIS A 106 -12.06 -2.77 -4.43
CA HIS A 106 -13.08 -1.87 -3.89
C HIS A 106 -14.48 -2.25 -4.39
N ALA A 107 -15.30 -2.85 -3.55
CA ALA A 107 -16.63 -3.30 -3.94
C ALA A 107 -17.68 -2.94 -2.90
N SER A 108 -18.94 -2.90 -3.33
CA SER A 108 -20.09 -2.75 -2.46
C SER A 108 -20.45 -4.10 -1.81
N ASP A 109 -20.89 -4.10 -0.55
CA ASP A 109 -21.59 -5.23 0.07
C ASP A 109 -23.12 -5.02 0.10
N SER A 110 -23.58 -3.90 -0.47
CA SER A 110 -24.99 -3.63 -0.74
C SER A 110 -25.41 -4.02 -2.16
N THR A 111 -26.72 -4.07 -2.40
CA THR A 111 -27.32 -4.29 -3.71
C THR A 111 -27.17 -3.10 -4.68
N ARG A 112 -26.55 -1.99 -4.25
CA ARG A 112 -26.34 -0.82 -5.10
C ARG A 112 -25.25 -1.12 -6.14
N ALA A 113 -25.48 -0.70 -7.37
CA ALA A 113 -24.52 -0.85 -8.45
C ALA A 113 -23.31 0.08 -8.23
N GLY A 114 -22.10 -0.47 -8.39
CA GLY A 114 -20.83 0.25 -8.20
C GLY A 114 -20.26 0.13 -6.78
N PRO A 115 -19.03 0.63 -6.54
CA PRO A 115 -18.29 0.37 -5.30
C PRO A 115 -18.84 1.09 -4.06
N HIS A 116 -19.76 2.05 -4.23
CA HIS A 116 -20.24 2.93 -3.17
C HIS A 116 -21.38 2.30 -2.36
N GLY A 117 -21.04 1.41 -1.44
CA GLY A 117 -22.05 0.79 -0.58
C GLY A 117 -21.53 -0.31 0.32
N SER A 118 -20.27 -0.25 0.78
CA SER A 118 -19.74 -1.23 1.72
C SER A 118 -19.87 -0.78 3.17
N ALA A 119 -20.22 -1.71 4.06
CA ALA A 119 -20.10 -1.60 5.50
C ALA A 119 -18.64 -1.67 5.99
N VAL A 120 -17.70 -2.09 5.13
CA VAL A 120 -16.27 -2.09 5.43
C VAL A 120 -15.64 -0.78 4.97
N LYS A 121 -14.87 -0.15 5.87
CA LYS A 121 -14.18 1.10 5.56
C LYS A 121 -13.19 0.92 4.41
N TRP A 122 -13.17 1.93 3.53
CA TRP A 122 -12.51 1.93 2.21
C TRP A 122 -13.05 0.90 1.21
N MET A 123 -14.17 0.25 1.53
CA MET A 123 -14.88 -0.65 0.62
C MET A 123 -14.05 -1.86 0.19
N LEU A 124 -13.13 -2.30 1.06
CA LEU A 124 -12.24 -3.43 0.74
C LEU A 124 -13.04 -4.70 0.45
N ALA A 125 -12.80 -5.23 -0.75
CA ALA A 125 -13.49 -6.39 -1.31
C ALA A 125 -12.79 -7.71 -0.95
N GLY A 126 -13.35 -8.81 -1.46
CA GLY A 126 -12.84 -10.15 -1.22
C GLY A 126 -13.20 -10.70 0.16
N THR A 127 -12.65 -11.86 0.48
CA THR A 127 -12.94 -12.56 1.73
C THR A 127 -12.20 -11.90 2.90
N ASN A 128 -10.93 -11.53 2.70
CA ASN A 128 -10.10 -10.88 3.70
C ASN A 128 -10.18 -9.36 3.54
N LYS A 129 -10.56 -8.62 4.57
CA LYS A 129 -10.88 -7.18 4.43
C LYS A 129 -10.18 -6.25 5.43
N ALA A 130 -9.34 -6.79 6.31
CA ALA A 130 -8.59 -5.99 7.27
C ALA A 130 -7.25 -5.55 6.68
N TRP A 131 -6.96 -4.24 6.69
CA TRP A 131 -5.65 -3.73 6.30
C TRP A 131 -5.35 -2.37 6.91
N PRO A 132 -4.14 -2.14 7.42
CA PRO A 132 -3.18 -3.12 7.95
C PRO A 132 -3.58 -3.60 9.36
N TYR A 133 -4.84 -3.40 9.76
CA TYR A 133 -5.32 -3.55 11.12
C TYR A 133 -5.67 -4.99 11.48
N TYR A 134 -5.77 -5.25 12.78
CA TYR A 134 -6.17 -6.55 13.31
C TYR A 134 -7.59 -6.97 12.88
N THR A 135 -8.50 -5.99 12.73
CA THR A 135 -9.89 -6.22 12.32
C THR A 135 -10.29 -5.25 11.22
N ALA A 136 -11.26 -5.63 10.38
CA ALA A 136 -11.79 -4.74 9.34
C ALA A 136 -12.50 -3.51 9.92
N ASN A 137 -13.08 -3.63 11.12
CA ASN A 137 -13.74 -2.51 11.80
C ASN A 137 -12.73 -1.42 12.23
N SER A 138 -11.48 -1.81 12.47
CA SER A 138 -10.40 -0.89 12.80
C SER A 138 -9.79 -0.20 11.56
N ASN A 139 -10.24 -0.54 10.35
CA ASN A 139 -9.70 0.08 9.13
C ASN A 139 -9.77 1.62 9.22
N GLY A 140 -8.62 2.24 9.04
CA GLY A 140 -8.46 3.69 9.01
C GLY A 140 -8.67 4.41 10.35
N THR A 141 -8.71 3.71 11.49
CA THR A 141 -8.69 4.39 12.80
C THR A 141 -7.28 4.92 13.05
N ALA A 142 -7.15 6.22 13.33
CA ALA A 142 -5.87 6.94 13.39
C ALA A 142 -5.05 6.70 14.68
N THR A 143 -5.42 5.76 15.54
CA THR A 143 -4.71 5.48 16.80
C THR A 143 -3.77 4.29 16.63
N ALA A 144 -2.56 4.57 16.17
CA ALA A 144 -1.46 3.62 16.14
C ALA A 144 -0.97 3.34 17.57
N ASP A 145 -1.55 2.36 18.25
CA ASP A 145 -0.91 1.73 19.41
C ASP A 145 -0.34 0.39 18.93
N ASN A 146 0.99 0.29 18.91
CA ASN A 146 1.67 -0.98 18.74
C ASN A 146 2.68 -1.18 19.88
N THR A 147 2.27 -0.82 21.09
CA THR A 147 2.97 -1.27 22.29
C THR A 147 2.84 -2.79 22.39
N ARG A 148 3.92 -3.44 22.86
CA ARG A 148 4.04 -4.91 22.94
C ARG A 148 2.80 -5.53 23.57
N GLY A 149 2.06 -6.33 22.80
CA GLY A 149 0.90 -7.11 23.29
C GLY A 149 -0.46 -6.46 23.06
N ASN A 150 -0.53 -5.24 22.53
CA ASN A 150 -1.77 -4.57 22.12
C ASN A 150 -1.63 -4.04 20.69
N SER A 151 -1.62 -4.95 19.71
CA SER A 151 -1.31 -4.56 18.33
C SER A 151 -2.56 -4.08 17.59
N THR A 152 -2.67 -2.75 17.40
CA THR A 152 -3.61 -2.15 16.44
C THR A 152 -3.41 -2.73 15.03
N TYR A 153 -2.18 -3.08 14.68
CA TYR A 153 -1.78 -3.61 13.37
C TYR A 153 -1.55 -5.11 13.40
N LYS A 154 -1.78 -5.77 12.27
CA LYS A 154 -1.33 -7.15 12.10
C LYS A 154 0.18 -7.20 11.90
N VAL A 155 0.76 -8.25 12.42
CA VAL A 155 2.21 -8.46 12.49
C VAL A 155 2.55 -9.83 11.91
N LEU A 156 3.80 -9.99 11.49
CA LEU A 156 4.31 -11.30 11.12
C LEU A 156 4.26 -12.24 12.34
N GLY A 157 3.60 -13.38 12.19
CA GLY A 157 3.29 -14.36 13.24
C GLY A 157 1.78 -14.51 13.51
N ASN A 158 0.96 -13.52 13.16
CA ASN A 158 -0.50 -13.59 13.24
C ASN A 158 -1.21 -13.21 11.93
N GLU A 159 -0.46 -13.13 10.84
CA GLU A 159 -0.96 -12.70 9.53
C GLU A 159 -2.03 -13.63 8.97
N ALA A 160 -1.89 -14.95 9.24
CA ALA A 160 -2.88 -15.97 8.88
C ALA A 160 -4.09 -16.01 9.82
N SER A 161 -4.02 -15.33 10.96
CA SER A 161 -5.14 -15.29 11.89
C SER A 161 -6.34 -14.67 11.19
N PHE A 162 -7.46 -15.40 11.22
CA PHE A 162 -8.73 -15.01 10.59
C PHE A 162 -8.73 -15.01 9.06
N GLN A 163 -7.74 -15.63 8.41
CA GLN A 163 -7.77 -15.84 6.96
C GLN A 163 -9.09 -16.49 6.54
N GLY A 164 -9.69 -15.98 5.47
CA GLY A 164 -11.00 -16.43 5.01
C GLY A 164 -12.18 -15.79 5.76
N THR A 165 -11.94 -14.76 6.56
CA THR A 165 -13.00 -13.94 7.19
C THR A 165 -12.76 -12.46 6.94
N ASN A 166 -13.75 -11.61 7.23
CA ASN A 166 -13.59 -10.14 7.13
C ASN A 166 -12.36 -9.61 7.89
N ASN A 167 -11.94 -10.28 8.98
CA ASN A 167 -10.79 -9.87 9.78
C ASN A 167 -9.44 -10.43 9.27
N GLY A 168 -9.43 -11.21 8.20
CA GLY A 168 -8.21 -11.66 7.53
C GLY A 168 -7.49 -10.50 6.84
N LEU A 169 -6.17 -10.63 6.64
CA LEU A 169 -5.37 -9.63 5.92
C LEU A 169 -5.79 -9.50 4.46
N PHE A 170 -6.09 -8.27 4.04
CA PHE A 170 -6.51 -7.97 2.67
C PHE A 170 -5.51 -8.46 1.61
N CYS A 171 -4.20 -8.32 1.85
CA CYS A 171 -3.18 -8.77 0.90
C CYS A 171 -3.25 -10.28 0.58
N LEU A 172 -3.79 -11.10 1.49
CA LEU A 172 -3.91 -12.55 1.31
C LEU A 172 -4.99 -12.95 0.29
N ASN A 173 -5.78 -12.01 -0.22
CA ASN A 173 -6.67 -12.27 -1.36
C ASN A 173 -5.87 -12.52 -2.65
N CYS A 174 -4.70 -11.90 -2.80
CA CYS A 174 -3.91 -11.91 -4.04
C CYS A 174 -2.46 -12.34 -3.84
N HIS A 175 -1.96 -12.34 -2.61
CA HIS A 175 -0.63 -12.82 -2.26
C HIS A 175 -0.72 -14.05 -1.37
N PRO A 176 0.20 -15.03 -1.52
CA PRO A 176 0.30 -16.15 -0.60
C PRO A 176 0.68 -15.66 0.80
N ASN A 177 0.54 -16.54 1.79
CA ASN A 177 0.99 -16.22 3.14
C ASN A 177 2.49 -15.84 3.11
N PRO A 178 2.87 -14.63 3.55
CA PRO A 178 4.26 -14.17 3.48
C PRO A 178 5.22 -15.07 4.26
N ASN A 179 4.74 -15.79 5.28
CA ASN A 179 5.54 -16.73 6.06
C ASN A 179 5.92 -18.02 5.31
N THR A 180 5.27 -18.33 4.21
CA THR A 180 5.54 -19.55 3.43
C THR A 180 6.23 -19.28 2.10
N THR A 181 6.37 -18.01 1.68
CA THR A 181 6.80 -17.65 0.31
C THR A 181 7.88 -16.57 0.22
N GLY A 182 8.59 -16.23 1.30
CA GLY A 182 9.66 -15.21 1.22
C GLY A 182 10.73 -15.28 2.30
N ASN A 183 11.99 -15.09 1.87
CA ASN A 183 13.20 -15.18 2.71
C ASN A 183 13.25 -14.14 3.86
N PHE A 184 12.54 -13.01 3.73
CA PHE A 184 12.55 -11.89 4.70
C PHE A 184 11.54 -12.07 5.81
N HIS A 185 10.31 -12.39 5.41
CA HIS A 185 9.23 -12.72 6.33
C HIS A 185 9.54 -13.99 7.12
N SER A 186 10.33 -14.92 6.56
CA SER A 186 10.74 -16.15 7.24
C SER A 186 11.84 -15.97 8.29
N ALA A 187 12.56 -14.85 8.29
CA ALA A 187 13.68 -14.62 9.20
C ALA A 187 13.19 -14.46 10.66
N ALA A 188 13.86 -15.15 11.60
CA ALA A 188 13.44 -15.23 13.00
C ALA A 188 13.23 -13.86 13.67
N ASN A 189 14.04 -12.85 13.29
CA ASN A 189 13.95 -11.49 13.82
C ASN A 189 12.70 -10.73 13.32
N HIS A 190 12.09 -11.15 12.22
CA HIS A 190 10.84 -10.57 11.69
C HIS A 190 9.59 -11.32 12.20
N ARG A 191 9.71 -12.60 12.63
CA ARG A 191 8.58 -13.45 13.07
C ARG A 191 8.32 -13.52 14.58
N GLY A 192 9.02 -12.74 15.40
CA GLY A 192 8.82 -12.76 16.86
C GLY A 192 9.92 -13.42 17.70
N GLY A 193 11.02 -13.90 17.10
CA GLY A 193 12.07 -14.68 17.79
C GLY A 193 12.81 -13.96 18.93
N LEU A 194 12.64 -12.65 19.07
CA LEU A 194 13.25 -11.82 20.12
C LEU A 194 12.22 -11.15 21.05
N GLY A 195 10.96 -11.60 21.03
CA GLY A 195 9.85 -10.96 21.75
C GLY A 195 9.38 -9.65 21.10
N TRP A 196 9.57 -9.50 19.79
CA TRP A 196 9.16 -8.33 19.01
C TRP A 196 8.45 -8.78 17.74
N TYR A 197 7.22 -8.33 17.54
CA TYR A 197 6.50 -8.56 16.30
C TYR A 197 6.62 -7.33 15.39
N VAL A 198 6.99 -7.54 14.13
CA VAL A 198 7.10 -6.49 13.12
C VAL A 198 5.74 -6.33 12.45
N ALA A 199 5.17 -5.13 12.51
CA ALA A 199 3.94 -4.82 11.80
C ALA A 199 4.23 -4.73 10.30
N CYS A 200 3.28 -5.16 9.46
CA CYS A 200 3.46 -5.09 8.01
C CYS A 200 3.80 -3.66 7.54
N VAL A 201 3.18 -2.66 8.19
CA VAL A 201 3.41 -1.25 7.88
C VAL A 201 4.71 -0.66 8.41
N ASP A 202 5.50 -1.42 9.16
CA ASP A 202 6.87 -1.00 9.53
C ASP A 202 7.81 -0.99 8.31
N CYS A 203 7.44 -1.73 7.26
CA CYS A 203 8.18 -1.85 6.02
C CYS A 203 7.33 -1.55 4.78
N HIS A 204 6.02 -1.76 4.80
CA HIS A 204 5.14 -1.45 3.68
C HIS A 204 4.33 -0.17 3.91
N ILE A 205 4.05 0.56 2.84
CA ILE A 205 3.17 1.74 2.91
C ILE A 205 1.76 1.34 3.33
N ARG A 206 1.11 2.22 4.10
CA ARG A 206 -0.26 1.99 4.58
C ARG A 206 -1.31 1.99 3.46
N VAL A 207 -1.09 2.74 2.39
CA VAL A 207 -2.01 2.84 1.25
C VAL A 207 -1.39 2.08 0.07
N PRO A 208 -1.81 0.83 -0.19
CA PRO A 208 -1.11 -0.04 -1.12
C PRO A 208 -1.62 0.19 -2.55
N HIS A 209 -1.52 1.41 -3.06
CA HIS A 209 -1.85 1.72 -4.45
C HIS A 209 -0.59 1.68 -5.29
N GLY A 210 0.34 2.59 -5.02
CA GLY A 210 1.68 2.60 -5.56
C GLY A 210 2.64 3.39 -4.69
N GLY A 211 3.91 3.44 -5.06
CA GLY A 211 4.91 4.15 -4.30
C GLY A 211 6.18 4.45 -5.06
N LYS A 212 6.95 5.39 -4.50
CA LYS A 212 8.25 5.81 -5.04
C LYS A 212 9.29 4.70 -5.02
N LEU A 213 9.19 3.81 -4.04
CA LEU A 213 10.03 2.64 -3.88
C LEU A 213 9.31 1.40 -4.37
N GLU A 214 10.06 0.36 -4.67
CA GLU A 214 9.48 -0.91 -5.09
C GLU A 214 8.83 -1.70 -3.95
N ARG A 215 8.05 -2.73 -4.31
CA ARG A 215 7.37 -3.64 -3.37
C ARG A 215 6.51 -2.91 -2.32
N LEU A 216 6.04 -1.71 -2.67
CA LEU A 216 5.26 -0.84 -1.79
C LEU A 216 5.97 -0.57 -0.46
N ILE A 217 7.29 -0.43 -0.47
CA ILE A 217 8.09 -0.25 0.76
C ILE A 217 8.10 1.20 1.23
N CYS A 218 7.94 1.42 2.54
CA CYS A 218 8.14 2.70 3.22
C CYS A 218 9.59 2.80 3.74
N ALA A 219 10.42 3.63 3.08
CA ALA A 219 11.79 3.91 3.55
C ALA A 219 12.05 5.42 3.69
N ASP A 220 11.92 5.93 4.90
CA ASP A 220 11.83 7.37 5.14
C ASP A 220 13.20 8.01 5.43
N GLY A 221 13.72 8.74 4.44
CA GLY A 221 14.84 9.67 4.58
C GLY A 221 14.41 11.14 4.70
N GLY A 222 13.10 11.44 4.83
CA GLY A 222 12.54 12.79 4.93
C GLY A 222 11.57 13.20 3.81
N GLY A 223 10.77 12.28 3.25
CA GLY A 223 9.95 12.58 2.06
C GLY A 223 8.71 11.72 1.84
N LEU A 224 8.44 10.74 2.70
CA LEU A 224 7.24 9.90 2.60
C LEU A 224 5.98 10.76 2.84
N PRO A 225 4.91 10.63 2.04
CA PRO A 225 3.64 11.27 2.37
C PRO A 225 3.12 10.85 3.75
N ALA A 226 2.62 11.81 4.54
CA ALA A 226 2.10 11.57 5.89
C ALA A 226 1.09 10.41 5.95
N ARG A 227 0.18 10.34 4.97
CA ARG A 227 -0.85 9.27 4.89
C ARG A 227 -0.30 7.87 4.63
N TYR A 228 0.95 7.75 4.19
CA TYR A 228 1.61 6.48 3.86
C TYR A 228 2.33 5.87 5.07
N TYR A 229 2.56 6.66 6.12
CA TYR A 229 3.05 6.16 7.40
C TYR A 229 2.00 5.24 8.07
N PRO A 230 2.43 4.36 8.99
CA PRO A 230 1.52 3.47 9.71
C PRO A 230 0.33 4.17 10.38
N ASN A 231 0.58 5.26 11.10
CA ASN A 231 -0.46 6.06 11.74
C ASN A 231 -1.24 6.92 10.73
N GLY A 232 -0.69 7.06 9.52
CA GLY A 232 -1.08 7.97 8.44
C GLY A 232 -1.06 9.44 8.79
N ALA A 233 -0.68 9.87 9.99
CA ALA A 233 -0.63 11.28 10.37
C ALA A 233 0.77 11.91 10.12
N GLY A 234 1.69 11.15 9.53
CA GLY A 234 3.11 11.45 9.62
C GLY A 234 3.62 11.25 11.05
N GLY A 235 4.95 11.20 11.23
CA GLY A 235 5.56 11.47 12.54
C GLY A 235 5.50 10.44 13.68
N ASP A 236 4.69 9.38 13.68
CA ASP A 236 4.79 8.26 14.67
C ASP A 236 5.00 6.92 13.95
N LYS A 237 6.16 6.26 14.04
CA LYS A 237 6.84 5.61 15.19
C LYS A 237 6.06 4.42 15.75
N ILE A 238 6.09 3.30 15.04
CA ILE A 238 5.76 2.02 15.65
C ILE A 238 6.88 1.66 16.66
N ALA A 239 6.64 2.09 17.90
CA ALA A 239 7.22 1.58 19.14
C ALA A 239 8.72 1.73 19.45
N ARG A 240 9.55 2.51 18.73
CA ARG A 240 10.96 2.74 19.14
C ARG A 240 11.56 4.13 18.85
N GLY A 241 10.85 5.21 19.18
CA GLY A 241 11.45 6.52 19.50
C GLY A 241 12.21 7.28 18.39
N THR A 242 12.52 6.67 17.25
CA THR A 242 13.28 7.27 16.15
C THR A 242 12.37 7.52 14.95
N PRO A 243 12.41 8.69 14.26
CA PRO A 243 11.44 9.04 13.22
C PRO A 243 11.61 8.19 11.95
N GLY A 244 10.51 7.88 11.26
CA GLY A 244 10.50 7.21 9.96
C GLY A 244 10.03 5.75 10.00
N GLY A 245 9.69 5.18 8.84
CA GLY A 245 9.63 3.72 8.68
C GLY A 245 10.93 3.10 9.21
N SER A 246 10.92 1.83 9.62
CA SER A 246 12.13 1.21 10.21
C SER A 246 13.34 1.23 9.25
N LEU A 247 13.07 1.48 7.96
CA LEU A 247 14.01 1.65 6.87
C LEU A 247 14.17 3.13 6.52
N THR A 248 15.41 3.57 6.30
CA THR A 248 15.70 4.91 5.75
C THR A 248 15.95 4.87 4.24
N LYS A 249 16.38 3.70 3.73
CA LYS A 249 16.64 3.44 2.31
C LYS A 249 16.35 1.98 1.95
N PHE A 250 15.98 1.75 0.70
CA PHE A 250 15.75 0.41 0.13
C PHE A 250 16.34 0.28 -1.27
N ARG A 251 16.85 -0.91 -1.62
CA ARG A 251 17.40 -1.23 -2.94
C ARG A 251 16.61 -2.39 -3.59
N TYR A 252 16.37 -2.28 -4.90
CA TYR A 252 15.78 -3.35 -5.70
C TYR A 252 16.67 -4.59 -5.79
N GLN A 253 16.08 -5.78 -5.63
CA GLN A 253 16.59 -7.06 -6.10
C GLN A 253 15.46 -7.92 -6.67
N VAL A 254 15.73 -8.68 -7.73
CA VAL A 254 14.68 -9.47 -8.42
C VAL A 254 14.25 -10.69 -7.59
N THR A 255 15.21 -11.45 -7.06
CA THR A 255 14.93 -12.78 -6.47
C THR A 255 15.55 -13.01 -5.10
N THR A 256 16.49 -12.17 -4.67
CA THR A 256 17.16 -12.31 -3.37
C THR A 256 17.49 -10.94 -2.82
N TYR A 257 16.64 -10.45 -1.92
CA TYR A 257 17.05 -9.34 -1.08
C TYR A 257 18.00 -9.90 0.00
N THR A 258 18.78 -9.03 0.61
CA THR A 258 19.69 -9.28 1.72
C THR A 258 19.64 -8.10 2.68
N THR A 259 20.32 -8.21 3.83
CA THR A 259 20.51 -7.06 4.73
C THR A 259 21.27 -5.90 4.05
N ALA A 260 21.96 -6.16 2.93
CA ALA A 260 22.65 -5.16 2.13
C ALA A 260 21.73 -4.34 1.21
N ASP A 261 20.46 -4.71 1.12
CA ASP A 261 19.45 -3.99 0.34
C ASP A 261 18.62 -3.01 1.19
N CYS A 262 18.89 -2.96 2.50
CA CYS A 262 18.18 -2.16 3.49
C CYS A 262 19.16 -1.36 4.37
N THR A 263 18.79 -0.11 4.71
CA THR A 263 19.45 0.66 5.78
C THR A 263 18.48 0.79 6.96
N SER A 264 18.83 0.28 8.16
CA SER A 264 17.91 0.31 9.31
C SER A 264 18.25 1.35 10.38
N GLY A 265 17.18 1.78 11.05
CA GLY A 265 17.13 2.28 12.43
C GLY A 265 16.52 1.27 13.42
N CYS A 266 16.84 -0.02 13.31
CA CYS A 266 16.49 -1.05 14.31
C CYS A 266 17.79 -1.63 14.89
N THR A 267 18.14 -1.23 16.11
CA THR A 267 19.38 -1.54 16.88
C THR A 267 20.58 -1.91 15.99
N ALA A 268 21.47 -0.93 15.79
CA ALA A 268 22.70 -0.85 14.99
C ALA A 268 23.47 -2.11 14.50
N ALA A 269 23.15 -3.32 14.94
CA ALA A 269 23.79 -4.58 14.58
C ALA A 269 23.08 -5.42 13.49
N ILE A 270 21.83 -5.13 13.07
CA ILE A 270 21.05 -6.10 12.26
C ILE A 270 20.87 -5.72 10.76
N HIS A 271 20.87 -4.44 10.36
CA HIS A 271 20.92 -4.07 8.94
C HIS A 271 21.79 -2.83 8.72
N ASN A 272 23.01 -3.03 8.19
CA ASN A 272 23.95 -1.96 7.86
C ASN A 272 24.33 -2.04 6.38
N SER A 273 23.79 -1.14 5.56
CA SER A 273 24.28 -0.91 4.19
C SER A 273 23.84 0.44 3.66
N GLY A 274 24.64 1.04 2.76
CA GLY A 274 24.58 2.48 2.44
C GLY A 274 24.12 2.87 1.04
N LEU A 275 23.43 2.02 0.29
CA LEU A 275 23.22 2.23 -1.16
C LEU A 275 21.79 1.97 -1.67
N GLY A 276 20.77 2.49 -0.96
CA GLY A 276 19.37 2.44 -1.39
C GLY A 276 18.76 3.82 -1.69
N THR A 277 17.57 3.82 -2.27
CA THR A 277 16.74 5.01 -2.50
C THR A 277 15.84 5.28 -1.30
N SER A 278 15.62 6.56 -0.98
CA SER A 278 14.59 6.99 -0.03
C SER A 278 13.34 7.47 -0.78
N TRP A 279 12.26 7.67 -0.03
CA TRP A 279 11.14 8.49 -0.49
C TRP A 279 11.56 9.93 -0.79
#